data_AF-A0A947UQ85-F1
#
_entry.id   AF-A0A947UQ85-F1
#
_cell.length_a   1.000
_cell.length_b   1.000
_cell.length_c   1.000
_cell.angle_alpha   90.00
_cell.angle_beta   90.00
_cell.angle_gamma   90.00
#
_symmetry.space_group_name_H-M   'P 1'
#
loop_
_entity.id
_entity.type
_entity.pdbx_description
1 polymer ?
#
loop_
_entity_poly.entity_id
_entity_poly.type
_entity_poly.pdbx_seq_one_letter_code
_entity_poly.pdbx_strand_id
1 'polypeptide(L)'
;MLPEAQEHVAALEAKETAERQATLQQTERVRMIGVLQQTIADAERRKVAPIFSNETAELSNSSMQSRVDRLANDYENRLWHELQAGRRYPLDLCSEGAIAYFCRDLILSKLPALAAKISSRDFKGEVASEEKRAAVVADCDRIISEAKVRLAELAVPS
;
A
#
# COMPACT_ATOMS: atom_id res chain seq x y z
N MET A 1 31.82 40.10 -39.99
CA MET A 1 32.01 39.27 -38.77
C MET A 1 30.74 39.28 -37.92
N LEU A 2 29.66 38.70 -38.42
CA LEU A 2 28.32 38.66 -37.80
C LEU A 2 27.59 37.30 -37.99
N PRO A 3 27.84 36.51 -39.06
CA PRO A 3 27.19 35.20 -39.23
C PRO A 3 27.66 34.12 -38.24
N GLU A 4 28.96 34.02 -37.98
CA GLU A 4 29.53 32.99 -37.08
C GLU A 4 29.06 33.15 -35.63
N ALA A 5 28.86 34.39 -35.17
CA ALA A 5 28.32 34.67 -33.84
C ALA A 5 26.84 34.27 -33.72
N GLN A 6 26.04 34.42 -34.77
CA GLN A 6 24.64 33.99 -34.80
C GLN A 6 24.49 32.47 -34.84
N GLU A 7 25.36 31.78 -35.60
CA GLU A 7 25.39 30.30 -35.62
C GLU A 7 25.81 29.72 -34.25
N HIS A 8 26.79 30.33 -33.58
CA HIS A 8 27.20 29.92 -32.23
C HIS A 8 26.09 30.11 -31.18
N VAL A 9 25.35 31.22 -31.25
CA VAL A 9 24.21 31.47 -30.34
C VAL A 9 23.08 30.48 -30.60
N ALA A 10 22.72 30.23 -31.88
CA ALA A 10 21.70 29.25 -32.22
C ALA A 10 22.09 27.81 -31.80
N ALA A 11 23.37 27.45 -31.91
CA ALA A 11 23.87 26.15 -31.45
C ALA A 11 23.83 26.00 -29.92
N LEU A 12 24.10 27.09 -29.17
CA LEU A 12 23.98 27.11 -27.72
C LEU A 12 22.53 27.00 -27.26
N GLU A 13 21.60 27.73 -27.90
CA GLU A 13 20.17 27.64 -27.63
C GLU A 13 19.59 26.25 -27.97
N ALA A 14 20.03 25.64 -29.07
CA ALA A 14 19.67 24.27 -29.44
C ALA A 14 20.18 23.24 -28.43
N LYS A 15 21.40 23.43 -27.91
CA LYS A 15 21.97 22.56 -26.87
C LYS A 15 21.20 22.71 -25.55
N GLU A 16 20.91 23.93 -25.12
CA GLU A 16 20.18 24.20 -23.88
C GLU A 16 18.74 23.65 -23.95
N THR A 17 18.07 23.80 -25.09
CA THR A 17 16.74 23.22 -25.31
C THR A 17 16.76 21.69 -25.31
N ALA A 18 17.77 21.06 -25.92
CA ALA A 18 17.95 19.62 -25.88
C ALA A 18 18.22 19.10 -24.45
N GLU A 19 19.05 19.79 -23.66
CA GLU A 19 19.31 19.43 -22.26
C GLU A 19 18.06 19.57 -21.37
N ARG A 20 17.27 20.62 -21.57
CA ARG A 20 15.99 20.79 -20.87
C ARG A 20 14.99 19.70 -21.27
N GLN A 21 14.89 19.36 -22.55
CA GLN A 21 14.03 18.26 -23.02
C GLN A 21 14.47 16.91 -22.45
N ALA A 22 15.77 16.61 -22.45
CA ALA A 22 16.30 15.39 -21.86
C ALA A 22 16.00 15.30 -20.35
N THR A 23 16.12 16.42 -19.62
CA THR A 23 15.79 16.49 -18.19
C THR A 23 14.30 16.26 -17.93
N LEU A 24 13.42 16.84 -18.77
CA LEU A 24 11.97 16.62 -18.68
C LEU A 24 11.61 15.16 -18.96
N GLN A 25 12.16 14.57 -20.01
CA GLN A 25 11.95 13.15 -20.33
C GLN A 25 12.43 12.23 -19.20
N GLN A 26 13.57 12.55 -18.59
CA GLN A 26 14.09 11.78 -17.47
C GLN A 26 13.20 11.89 -16.23
N THR A 27 12.71 13.08 -15.90
CA THR A 27 11.80 13.28 -14.75
C THR A 27 10.45 12.60 -14.96
N GLU A 28 9.89 12.69 -16.17
CA GLU A 28 8.68 11.96 -16.56
C GLU A 28 8.85 10.44 -16.46
N ARG A 29 10.00 9.93 -16.93
CA ARG A 29 10.35 8.50 -16.83
C ARG A 29 10.41 8.03 -15.37
N VAL A 30 11.11 8.76 -14.50
CA VAL A 30 11.20 8.44 -13.06
C VAL A 30 9.82 8.48 -12.40
N ARG A 31 9.00 9.48 -12.72
CA ARG A 31 7.62 9.57 -12.22
C ARG A 31 6.79 8.36 -12.64
N MET A 32 6.88 7.97 -13.92
CA MET A 32 6.13 6.81 -14.44
C MET A 32 6.57 5.51 -13.77
N ILE A 33 7.87 5.31 -13.56
CA ILE A 33 8.41 4.18 -12.79
C ILE A 33 7.78 4.13 -11.40
N GLY A 34 7.72 5.25 -10.68
CA GLY A 34 7.10 5.33 -9.36
C GLY A 34 5.61 4.96 -9.37
N VAL A 35 4.86 5.45 -10.36
CA VAL A 35 3.44 5.10 -10.54
C VAL A 35 3.24 3.60 -10.78
N LEU A 36 4.07 3.00 -11.64
CA LEU A 36 3.98 1.57 -11.95
C LEU A 36 4.35 0.69 -10.75
N GLN A 37 5.37 1.07 -9.98
CA GLN A 37 5.73 0.38 -8.73
C GLN A 37 4.60 0.44 -7.71
N GLN A 38 3.98 1.61 -7.53
CA GLN A 38 2.81 1.77 -6.65
C GLN A 38 1.65 0.91 -7.13
N THR A 39 1.38 0.89 -8.45
CA THR A 39 0.32 0.08 -9.05
C THR A 39 0.52 -1.41 -8.77
N ILE A 40 1.76 -1.91 -8.88
CA ILE A 40 2.11 -3.30 -8.54
C ILE A 40 1.86 -3.55 -7.05
N ALA A 41 2.36 -2.68 -6.17
CA ALA A 41 2.21 -2.85 -4.73
C ALA A 41 0.74 -2.88 -4.29
N ASP A 42 -0.11 -2.02 -4.87
CA ASP A 42 -1.53 -1.99 -4.55
C ASP A 42 -2.29 -3.21 -5.07
N ALA A 43 -1.94 -3.71 -6.27
CA ALA A 43 -2.49 -4.95 -6.80
C ALA A 43 -2.05 -6.18 -5.96
N GLU A 44 -0.79 -6.23 -5.53
CA GLU A 44 -0.29 -7.29 -4.65
C GLU A 44 -1.00 -7.28 -3.28
N ARG A 45 -1.21 -6.09 -2.69
CA ARG A 45 -2.00 -5.94 -1.45
C ARG A 45 -3.43 -6.46 -1.63
N ARG A 46 -4.07 -6.11 -2.75
CA ARG A 46 -5.45 -6.49 -3.03
C ARG A 46 -5.64 -8.00 -3.18
N LYS A 47 -4.64 -8.74 -3.66
CA LYS A 47 -4.67 -10.21 -3.73
C LYS A 47 -4.74 -10.89 -2.37
N VAL A 48 -4.13 -10.29 -1.36
CA VAL A 48 -4.06 -10.83 0.01
C VAL A 48 -5.20 -10.29 0.87
N ALA A 49 -5.77 -9.15 0.51
CA ALA A 49 -6.87 -8.53 1.22
C ALA A 49 -8.13 -9.42 1.26
N PRO A 50 -8.90 -9.36 2.37
CA PRO A 50 -10.19 -10.02 2.45
C PRO A 50 -11.18 -9.38 1.47
N ILE A 51 -12.02 -10.20 0.83
CA ILE A 51 -13.05 -9.76 -0.12
C ILE A 51 -14.41 -9.96 0.53
N PHE A 52 -15.18 -8.89 0.65
CA PHE A 52 -16.49 -8.91 1.28
C PHE A 52 -17.60 -8.99 0.25
N SER A 53 -18.72 -9.60 0.65
CA SER A 53 -19.94 -9.70 -0.16
C SER A 53 -20.80 -8.44 -0.07
N ASN A 54 -20.59 -7.60 0.95
CA ASN A 54 -21.27 -6.33 1.15
C ASN A 54 -20.34 -5.28 1.80
N GLU A 55 -20.66 -4.00 1.61
CA GLU A 55 -19.88 -2.86 2.13
C GLU A 55 -19.93 -2.77 3.67
N THR A 56 -21.04 -3.20 4.29
CA THR A 56 -21.19 -3.17 5.75
C THR A 56 -20.17 -4.05 6.46
N ALA A 57 -19.88 -5.24 5.93
CA ALA A 57 -18.86 -6.14 6.46
C ALA A 57 -17.45 -5.56 6.26
N GLU A 58 -17.20 -4.89 5.13
CA GLU A 58 -15.92 -4.22 4.87
C GLU A 58 -15.66 -3.09 5.87
N LEU A 59 -16.65 -2.21 6.07
CA LEU A 59 -16.59 -1.13 7.06
C LEU A 59 -16.42 -1.67 8.49
N SER A 60 -17.17 -2.73 8.83
CA SER A 60 -17.07 -3.37 10.15
C SER A 60 -15.69 -3.97 10.38
N ASN A 61 -15.12 -4.65 9.39
CA ASN A 61 -13.76 -5.17 9.45
C ASN A 61 -12.73 -4.04 9.65
N SER A 62 -12.80 -2.98 8.84
CA SER A 62 -11.90 -1.82 8.95
C SER A 62 -11.97 -1.17 10.33
N SER A 63 -13.17 -1.01 10.88
CA SER A 63 -13.39 -0.48 12.23
C SER A 63 -12.76 -1.37 13.31
N MET A 64 -12.96 -2.69 13.23
CA MET A 64 -12.36 -3.64 14.17
C MET A 64 -10.84 -3.67 14.07
N GLN A 65 -10.28 -3.67 12.87
CA GLN A 65 -8.83 -3.61 12.65
C GLN A 65 -8.24 -2.35 13.29
N SER A 66 -8.84 -1.19 13.02
CA SER A 66 -8.42 0.10 13.60
C SER A 66 -8.43 0.09 15.13
N ARG A 67 -9.40 -0.62 15.74
CA ARG A 67 -9.48 -0.75 17.19
C ARG A 67 -8.36 -1.64 17.76
N VAL A 68 -8.08 -2.77 17.11
CA VAL A 68 -6.98 -3.66 17.51
C VAL A 68 -5.65 -2.92 17.43
N ASP A 69 -5.43 -2.18 16.33
CA ASP A 69 -4.21 -1.40 16.12
C ASP A 69 -4.04 -0.31 17.18
N ARG A 70 -5.13 0.40 17.51
CA ARG A 70 -5.10 1.39 18.59
C ARG A 70 -4.72 0.77 19.93
N LEU A 71 -5.33 -0.35 20.30
CA LEU A 71 -5.04 -1.03 21.58
C LEU A 71 -3.58 -1.50 21.65
N ALA A 72 -3.05 -2.04 20.55
CA ALA A 72 -1.65 -2.45 20.46
C ALA A 72 -0.71 -1.26 20.62
N ASN A 73 -0.98 -0.16 19.89
CA ASN A 73 -0.16 1.06 19.94
C ASN A 73 -0.21 1.73 21.32
N ASP A 74 -1.39 1.80 21.95
CA ASP A 74 -1.54 2.38 23.29
C ASP A 74 -0.75 1.58 24.33
N TYR A 75 -0.72 0.25 24.20
CA TYR A 75 0.08 -0.62 25.05
C TYR A 75 1.58 -0.40 24.84
N GLU A 76 2.04 -0.34 23.60
CA GLU A 76 3.44 -0.05 23.26
C GLU A 76 3.89 1.31 23.81
N ASN A 77 3.09 2.35 23.58
CA ASN A 77 3.35 3.70 24.08
C ASN A 77 3.44 3.73 25.60
N ARG A 78 2.54 3.01 26.30
CA ARG A 78 2.60 2.89 27.76
C ARG A 78 3.89 2.23 28.23
N LEU A 79 4.30 1.12 27.60
CA LEU A 79 5.56 0.44 27.95
C LEU A 79 6.76 1.36 27.75
N TRP A 80 6.76 2.12 26.65
CA TRP A 80 7.81 3.09 26.37
C TRP A 80 7.85 4.21 27.42
N HIS A 81 6.71 4.75 27.82
CA HIS A 81 6.63 5.78 28.87
C HIS A 81 7.08 5.28 30.24
N GLU A 82 6.69 4.06 30.65
CA GLU A 82 7.14 3.47 31.91
C GLU A 82 8.67 3.25 31.93
N LEU A 83 9.24 2.80 30.79
CA LEU A 83 10.68 2.67 30.61
C LEU A 83 11.40 4.02 30.75
N GLN A 84 10.90 5.06 30.07
CA GLN A 84 11.48 6.41 30.13
C GLN A 84 11.36 7.02 31.53
N ALA A 85 10.31 6.70 32.28
CA ALA A 85 10.12 7.15 33.65
C ALA A 85 11.00 6.42 34.68
N GLY A 86 11.84 5.46 34.25
CA GLY A 86 12.67 4.65 35.13
C GLY A 86 11.87 3.74 36.06
N ARG A 87 10.59 3.51 35.76
CA ARG A 87 9.71 2.65 36.54
C ARG A 87 9.92 1.20 36.13
N ARG A 88 9.60 0.27 37.05
CA ARG A 88 9.44 -1.13 36.68
C ARG A 88 8.24 -1.22 35.74
N TYR A 89 8.38 -1.98 34.66
CA TYR A 89 7.34 -2.21 33.65
C TYR A 89 6.57 -3.50 34.01
N PRO A 90 5.45 -3.44 34.76
CA PRO A 90 4.63 -4.62 34.96
C PRO A 90 3.97 -4.98 33.63
N LEU A 91 4.40 -6.08 33.02
CA LEU A 91 3.73 -6.65 31.85
C LEU A 91 2.39 -7.23 32.31
N ASP A 92 1.31 -6.46 32.13
CA ASP A 92 -0.04 -6.98 32.29
C ASP A 92 -0.47 -7.70 31.00
N LEU A 93 -0.08 -8.96 30.89
CA LEU A 93 -0.36 -9.83 29.74
C LEU A 93 -1.85 -10.13 29.55
N CYS A 94 -2.68 -9.89 30.57
CA CYS A 94 -4.12 -10.12 30.52
C CYS A 94 -4.90 -8.88 30.05
N SER A 95 -4.24 -7.73 29.91
CA SER A 95 -4.88 -6.52 29.40
C SER A 95 -5.26 -6.64 27.92
N GLU A 96 -6.34 -5.96 27.51
CA GLU A 96 -6.76 -5.91 26.10
C GLU A 96 -5.66 -5.40 25.19
N GLY A 97 -4.86 -4.43 25.65
CA GLY A 97 -3.73 -3.87 24.93
C GLY A 97 -2.60 -4.87 24.72
N ALA A 98 -2.24 -5.64 25.75
CA ALA A 98 -1.23 -6.69 25.63
C ALA A 98 -1.67 -7.80 24.67
N ILE A 99 -2.93 -8.24 24.77
CA ILE A 99 -3.49 -9.23 23.85
C ILE A 99 -3.49 -8.69 22.42
N ALA A 100 -3.89 -7.44 22.20
CA ALA A 100 -3.84 -6.81 20.89
C ALA A 100 -2.42 -6.69 20.35
N TYR A 101 -1.43 -6.38 21.20
CA TYR A 101 -0.03 -6.24 20.82
C TYR A 101 0.60 -7.60 20.45
N PHE A 102 0.50 -8.60 21.32
CA PHE A 102 1.15 -9.89 21.12
C PHE A 102 0.40 -10.82 20.16
N CYS A 103 -0.93 -10.75 20.10
CA CYS A 103 -1.75 -11.63 19.27
C CYS A 103 -2.33 -10.91 18.03
N ARG A 104 -1.79 -9.75 17.64
CA ARG A 104 -2.30 -8.90 16.57
C ARG A 104 -2.62 -9.68 15.30
N ASP A 105 -1.63 -10.36 14.74
CA ASP A 105 -1.76 -11.04 13.45
C ASP A 105 -2.80 -12.15 13.49
N LEU A 106 -2.88 -12.87 14.61
CA LEU A 106 -3.90 -13.89 14.84
C LEU A 106 -5.30 -13.26 14.87
N ILE A 107 -5.49 -12.17 15.60
CA ILE A 107 -6.78 -11.47 15.69
C ILE A 107 -7.17 -10.95 14.31
N LEU A 108 -6.27 -10.24 13.63
CA LEU A 108 -6.50 -9.66 12.30
C LEU A 108 -6.88 -10.73 11.26
N SER A 109 -6.29 -11.92 11.33
CA SER A 109 -6.63 -13.04 10.44
C SER A 109 -8.08 -13.54 10.60
N LYS A 110 -8.69 -13.33 11.78
CA LYS A 110 -10.06 -13.79 12.10
C LYS A 110 -11.12 -12.70 11.89
N LEU A 111 -10.73 -11.42 11.92
CA LEU A 111 -11.66 -10.30 11.80
C LEU A 111 -12.52 -10.31 10.53
N PRO A 112 -12.02 -10.68 9.33
CA PRO A 112 -12.87 -10.67 8.13
C PRO A 112 -14.05 -11.63 8.22
N ALA A 113 -13.82 -12.84 8.71
CA ALA A 113 -14.88 -13.83 8.90
C ALA A 113 -15.86 -13.40 10.00
N LEU A 114 -15.36 -12.77 11.07
CA LEU A 114 -16.21 -12.21 12.12
C LEU A 114 -17.08 -11.06 11.58
N ALA A 115 -16.49 -10.15 10.80
CA ALA A 115 -17.17 -9.01 10.18
C ALA A 115 -18.30 -9.47 9.25
N ALA A 116 -18.02 -10.46 8.38
CA ALA A 116 -19.03 -11.03 7.52
C ALA A 116 -20.21 -11.60 8.33
N LYS A 117 -19.92 -12.38 9.39
CA LYS A 117 -20.95 -12.98 10.25
C LYS A 117 -21.80 -11.94 10.97
N ILE A 118 -21.20 -10.94 11.62
CA ILE A 118 -21.96 -9.93 12.38
C ILE A 118 -22.78 -9.01 11.47
N SER A 119 -22.33 -8.79 10.23
CA SER A 119 -23.05 -7.99 9.24
C SER A 119 -24.07 -8.80 8.44
N SER A 120 -24.27 -10.09 8.77
CA SER A 120 -25.28 -10.94 8.15
C SER A 120 -26.52 -11.08 9.04
N ARG A 121 -27.70 -11.11 8.42
CA ARG A 121 -28.98 -11.20 9.14
C ARG A 121 -29.20 -12.57 9.81
N ASP A 122 -28.57 -13.61 9.29
CA ASP A 122 -28.72 -15.00 9.71
C ASP A 122 -27.48 -15.55 10.44
N PHE A 123 -26.49 -14.70 10.73
CA PHE A 123 -25.19 -15.05 11.32
C PHE A 123 -24.35 -16.04 10.51
N LYS A 124 -24.74 -16.35 9.26
CA LYS A 124 -23.99 -17.24 8.36
C LYS A 124 -22.98 -16.51 7.50
N GLY A 125 -22.95 -15.18 7.59
CA GLY A 125 -22.23 -14.25 6.73
C GLY A 125 -20.98 -14.81 6.06
N GLU A 126 -21.07 -14.90 4.73
CA GLU A 126 -20.00 -15.42 3.90
C GLU A 126 -19.07 -14.29 3.48
N VAL A 127 -17.77 -14.54 3.67
CA VAL A 127 -16.71 -13.86 2.91
C VAL A 127 -16.93 -14.22 1.43
N ALA A 128 -16.59 -13.32 0.49
CA ALA A 128 -16.93 -13.51 -0.91
C ALA A 128 -16.56 -14.91 -1.43
N SER A 129 -17.38 -15.43 -2.36
CA SER A 129 -17.20 -16.77 -2.93
C SER A 129 -15.78 -16.97 -3.49
N GLU A 130 -15.33 -18.22 -3.49
CA GLU A 130 -14.02 -18.58 -4.05
C GLU A 130 -13.87 -18.14 -5.52
N GLU A 131 -14.97 -18.18 -6.29
CA GLU A 131 -15.03 -17.66 -7.65
C GLU A 131 -14.77 -16.15 -7.73
N LYS A 132 -15.41 -15.35 -6.85
CA LYS A 132 -15.16 -13.90 -6.79
C LYS A 132 -13.73 -13.61 -6.39
N ARG A 133 -13.17 -14.41 -5.47
CA ARG A 133 -11.76 -14.30 -5.08
C ARG A 133 -10.83 -14.63 -6.24
N ALA A 134 -11.09 -15.70 -6.96
CA ALA A 134 -10.31 -16.08 -8.14
C ALA A 134 -10.35 -15.00 -9.22
N ALA A 135 -11.52 -14.39 -9.47
CA ALA A 135 -11.66 -13.30 -10.43
C ALA A 135 -10.84 -12.06 -10.01
N VAL A 136 -10.93 -11.63 -8.74
CA VAL A 136 -10.14 -10.50 -8.23
C VAL A 136 -8.63 -10.78 -8.32
N VAL A 137 -8.20 -12.00 -8.01
CA VAL A 137 -6.80 -12.40 -8.11
C VAL A 137 -6.33 -12.37 -9.56
N ALA A 138 -7.11 -12.90 -10.50
CA ALA A 138 -6.80 -12.89 -11.92
C ALA A 138 -6.67 -11.47 -12.48
N ASP A 139 -7.59 -10.57 -12.10
CA ASP A 139 -7.53 -9.15 -12.48
C ASP A 139 -6.27 -8.47 -11.92
N CYS A 140 -5.93 -8.73 -10.66
CA CYS A 140 -4.71 -8.18 -10.06
C CYS A 140 -3.45 -8.73 -10.75
N ASP A 141 -3.42 -10.01 -11.11
CA ASP A 141 -2.29 -10.62 -11.82
C ASP A 141 -2.11 -10.05 -13.22
N ARG A 142 -3.21 -9.75 -13.92
CA ARG A 142 -3.18 -9.02 -15.20
C ARG A 142 -2.57 -7.63 -15.02
N ILE A 143 -3.03 -6.86 -14.04
CA ILE A 143 -2.52 -5.50 -13.76
C ILE A 143 -1.02 -5.54 -13.43
N ILE A 144 -0.60 -6.47 -12.57
CA ILE A 144 0.81 -6.64 -12.19
C ILE A 144 1.65 -6.98 -13.43
N SER A 145 1.16 -7.90 -14.27
CA SER A 145 1.89 -8.32 -15.48
C SER A 145 2.06 -7.17 -16.46
N GLU A 146 0.98 -6.42 -16.75
CA GLU A 146 1.02 -5.24 -17.62
C GLU A 146 1.95 -4.16 -17.07
N ALA A 147 1.90 -3.89 -15.76
CA ALA A 147 2.76 -2.90 -15.12
C ALA A 147 4.24 -3.32 -15.14
N LYS A 148 4.54 -4.62 -14.95
CA LYS A 148 5.91 -5.17 -15.02
C LYS A 148 6.49 -5.06 -16.43
N VAL A 149 5.70 -5.33 -17.48
CA VAL A 149 6.13 -5.16 -18.87
C VAL A 149 6.50 -3.70 -19.14
N ARG A 150 5.63 -2.75 -18.78
CA ARG A 150 5.91 -1.31 -18.94
C ARG A 150 7.12 -0.84 -18.12
N LEU A 151 7.30 -1.38 -16.92
CA LEU A 151 8.48 -1.09 -16.09
C LEU A 151 9.76 -1.57 -16.76
N ALA A 152 9.75 -2.76 -17.37
CA ALA A 152 10.89 -3.28 -18.12
C ALA A 152 11.22 -2.40 -19.34
N GLU A 153 10.20 -1.98 -20.10
CA GLU A 153 10.36 -1.04 -21.23
C GLU A 153 10.99 0.29 -20.77
N LEU A 154 10.57 0.81 -19.62
CA LEU A 154 11.11 2.03 -19.02
C LEU A 154 12.43 1.84 -18.27
N ALA A 155 12.95 0.62 -18.11
CA ALA A 155 14.22 0.34 -17.44
C ALA A 155 15.38 0.17 -18.45
N VAL A 156 15.09 -0.11 -19.72
CA VAL A 156 16.12 -0.21 -20.77
C VAL A 156 16.61 1.20 -21.13
N PRO A 157 17.90 1.52 -20.97
CA PRO A 157 18.43 2.78 -21.46
C PRO A 157 18.40 2.76 -23.00
N SER A 158 17.65 3.71 -23.58
CA SER A 158 17.73 4.09 -25.00
C SER A 158 18.99 4.90 -25.25
#